data_AF-A0AA37PGM5-F1
#
_entry.id   AF-A0AA37PGM5-F1
#
_cell.length_a   1.000
_cell.length_b   1.000
_cell.length_c   1.000
_cell.angle_alpha   90.00
_cell.angle_beta   90.00
_cell.angle_gamma   90.00
#
_symmetry.space_group_name_H-M   'P 1'
#
loop_
_entity.id
_entity.type
_entity.pdbx_description
1 polymer ?
#
loop_
_entity_poly.entity_id
_entity_poly.type
_entity_poly.pdbx_seq_one_letter_code
_entity_poly.pdbx_strand_id
1 'polypeptide(L)'
;MGRAMCEYDGGPDVTRFAALKSKHKELQRRVTLFEDFIRLLPMRPEVESVKIIGRMRIANIETDLEDLVKFIKNADLLVRMASAQSDQTPLASGEPSVDTHLPTMPLDDISSLIELL
;
A
#
# COMPACT_ATOMS: atom_id res chain seq x y z
N MET A 1 8.82 -18.68 -38.75
CA MET A 1 9.80 -18.26 -37.72
C MET A 1 9.53 -16.80 -37.38
N GLY A 2 8.81 -16.54 -36.29
CA GLY A 2 8.53 -15.18 -35.84
C GLY A 2 9.79 -14.58 -35.23
N ARG A 3 10.25 -13.43 -35.72
CA ARG A 3 11.29 -12.66 -35.02
C ARG A 3 10.70 -12.28 -33.66
N ALA A 4 11.35 -12.70 -32.57
CA ALA A 4 11.04 -12.18 -31.25
C ALA A 4 11.17 -10.65 -31.32
N MET A 5 10.11 -9.94 -30.96
CA MET A 5 10.07 -8.49 -30.97
C MET A 5 11.06 -8.01 -29.91
N CYS A 6 12.17 -7.40 -30.33
CA CYS A 6 13.18 -6.91 -29.42
C CYS A 6 12.59 -5.72 -28.65
N GLU A 7 12.53 -5.79 -27.32
CA GLU A 7 12.04 -4.69 -26.48
C GLU A 7 12.82 -3.39 -26.68
N TYR A 8 14.04 -3.50 -27.21
CA TYR A 8 14.95 -2.39 -27.48
C TYR A 8 15.02 -1.99 -28.96
N ASP A 9 14.26 -2.64 -29.86
CA ASP A 9 14.14 -2.15 -31.23
C ASP A 9 13.33 -0.86 -31.24
N GLY A 10 13.94 0.21 -31.76
CA GLY A 10 13.22 1.44 -32.04
C GLY A 10 12.22 1.24 -33.17
N GLY A 11 11.18 2.09 -33.20
CA GLY A 11 10.33 2.21 -34.38
C GLY A 11 11.16 2.62 -35.62
N PRO A 12 10.59 2.57 -36.83
CA PRO A 12 11.32 2.83 -38.08
C PRO A 12 12.06 4.18 -38.09
N ASP A 13 11.57 5.16 -37.33
CA ASP A 13 12.12 6.51 -37.24
C ASP A 13 13.04 6.75 -36.01
N VAL A 14 13.24 5.73 -35.16
CA VAL A 14 13.98 5.85 -33.91
C VAL A 14 15.25 5.04 -33.98
N THR A 15 16.40 5.71 -33.86
CA THR A 15 17.68 5.00 -33.77
C THR A 15 17.71 4.11 -32.53
N ARG A 16 18.38 2.95 -32.64
CA ARG A 16 18.58 2.03 -31.50
C ARG A 16 19.15 2.73 -30.26
N PHE A 17 20.05 3.70 -30.47
CA PHE A 17 20.61 4.51 -29.39
C PHE A 17 19.56 5.38 -28.71
N ALA A 18 18.67 6.02 -29.48
CA ALA A 18 17.57 6.80 -28.92
C ALA A 18 16.58 5.93 -28.12
N ALA A 19 16.25 4.74 -28.64
CA ALA A 19 15.41 3.77 -27.94
C ALA A 19 16.06 3.33 -26.60
N LEU A 20 17.34 2.98 -26.63
CA LEU A 20 18.09 2.60 -25.43
C LEU A 20 18.18 3.75 -24.41
N LYS A 21 18.43 4.98 -24.87
CA LYS A 21 18.46 6.17 -24.01
C LYS A 21 17.11 6.42 -23.34
N SER A 22 16.00 6.23 -24.07
CA SER A 22 14.66 6.36 -23.50
C SER A 22 14.40 5.30 -22.43
N LYS A 23 14.72 4.05 -22.71
CA LYS A 23 14.60 2.95 -21.75
C LYS A 23 15.47 3.17 -20.51
N HIS A 24 16.70 3.64 -20.69
CA HIS A 24 17.58 3.98 -19.57
C HIS A 24 16.99 5.07 -18.68
N LYS A 25 16.45 6.16 -19.27
CA LYS A 25 15.80 7.22 -18.51
C LYS A 25 14.58 6.70 -17.72
N GLU A 26 13.79 5.84 -18.33
CA GLU A 26 12.63 5.23 -17.67
C GLU A 26 13.04 4.36 -16.49
N LEU A 27 14.02 3.48 -16.69
CA LEU A 27 14.55 2.66 -15.60
C LEU A 27 15.16 3.52 -14.48
N GLN A 28 15.90 4.56 -14.83
CA GLN A 28 16.47 5.48 -13.84
C GLN A 28 15.38 6.20 -13.04
N ARG A 29 14.31 6.66 -13.68
CA ARG A 29 13.13 7.23 -13.02
C ARG A 29 12.52 6.23 -12.03
N ARG A 30 12.32 4.97 -12.44
CA ARG A 30 11.77 3.92 -11.59
C ARG A 30 12.65 3.63 -10.38
N VAL A 31 13.97 3.56 -10.56
CA VAL A 31 14.93 3.39 -9.45
C VAL A 31 14.79 4.53 -8.45
N THR A 32 14.76 5.78 -8.91
CA THR A 32 14.57 6.94 -8.02
C THR A 32 13.24 6.87 -7.23
N LEU A 33 12.15 6.41 -7.85
CA LEU A 33 10.87 6.24 -7.16
C LEU A 33 10.93 5.16 -6.09
N PHE A 34 11.60 4.04 -6.34
CA PHE A 34 11.80 3.01 -5.32
C PHE A 34 12.64 3.49 -4.16
N GLU A 35 13.73 4.20 -4.44
CA GLU A 35 14.55 4.78 -3.37
C GLU A 35 13.75 5.77 -2.52
N ASP A 36 12.95 6.63 -3.15
CA ASP A 36 12.04 7.53 -2.45
C ASP A 36 11.05 6.77 -1.58
N PHE A 37 10.44 5.72 -2.11
CA PHE A 37 9.51 4.86 -1.37
C PHE A 37 10.16 4.24 -0.14
N ILE A 38 11.36 3.63 -0.31
CA ILE A 38 12.10 2.99 0.78
C ILE A 38 12.52 4.02 1.82
N ARG A 39 12.91 5.24 1.43
CA ARG A 39 13.22 6.34 2.34
C ARG A 39 11.99 6.82 3.12
N LEU A 40 10.81 6.80 2.50
CA LEU A 40 9.57 7.27 3.12
C LEU A 40 9.02 6.32 4.18
N LEU A 41 9.10 5.00 3.98
CA LEU A 41 8.58 4.00 4.91
C LEU A 41 9.04 4.14 6.38
N PRO A 42 10.34 4.30 6.71
CA PRO A 42 10.80 4.41 8.10
C PRO A 42 10.41 5.74 8.76
N MET A 43 10.05 6.76 7.98
CA MET A 43 9.60 8.05 8.52
C MET A 43 8.12 8.05 8.94
N ARG A 44 7.42 6.92 8.76
CA ARG A 44 5.99 6.79 9.03
C ARG A 44 5.71 5.96 10.29
N PRO A 45 4.61 6.25 11.02
CA PRO A 45 4.14 5.39 12.10
C PRO A 45 3.88 3.97 11.58
N GLU A 46 4.10 2.95 12.41
CA GLU A 46 3.97 1.54 12.04
C GLU A 46 2.62 1.21 11.38
N VAL A 47 1.52 1.71 11.95
CA VAL A 47 0.15 1.52 11.44
C VAL A 47 0.00 2.04 10.00
N GLU A 48 0.70 3.13 9.66
CA GLU A 48 0.70 3.69 8.31
C GLU A 48 1.55 2.83 7.37
N SER A 49 2.75 2.44 7.82
CA SER A 49 3.69 1.62 7.06
C SER A 49 3.08 0.29 6.64
N VAL A 50 2.34 -0.38 7.54
CA VAL A 50 1.64 -1.65 7.23
C VAL A 50 0.60 -1.45 6.11
N LYS A 51 -0.16 -0.36 6.14
CA LYS A 51 -1.16 -0.05 5.11
C LYS A 51 -0.51 0.29 3.77
N ILE A 52 0.60 1.02 3.80
CA ILE A 52 1.38 1.36 2.60
C ILE A 52 1.91 0.07 1.96
N ILE A 53 2.51 -0.83 2.75
CA ILE A 53 3.01 -2.13 2.27
C ILE A 53 1.85 -3.00 1.74
N GLY A 54 0.70 -3.00 2.41
CA GLY A 54 -0.50 -3.71 1.94
C GLY A 54 -0.96 -3.23 0.55
N ARG A 55 -0.95 -1.91 0.31
CA ARG A 55 -1.26 -1.35 -1.02
C ARG A 55 -0.19 -1.69 -2.05
N MET A 56 1.08 -1.62 -1.68
CA MET A 56 2.19 -2.02 -2.56
C MET A 56 2.04 -3.46 -3.06
N ARG A 57 1.57 -4.38 -2.20
CA ARG A 57 1.37 -5.79 -2.57
C ARG A 57 0.31 -5.99 -3.65
N ILE A 58 -0.68 -5.09 -3.74
CA ILE A 58 -1.81 -5.20 -4.66
C ILE A 58 -1.59 -4.33 -5.92
N ALA A 59 -0.77 -3.28 -5.80
CA ALA A 59 -0.48 -2.37 -6.91
C ALA A 59 0.36 -3.04 -8.00
N ASN A 60 0.11 -2.68 -9.25
CA ASN A 60 1.00 -3.07 -10.33
C ASN A 60 2.21 -2.12 -10.33
N ILE A 61 3.31 -2.54 -9.71
CA ILE A 61 4.49 -1.69 -9.49
C ILE A 61 5.16 -1.22 -10.79
N GLU A 62 4.88 -1.87 -11.93
CA GLU A 62 5.35 -1.39 -13.22
C GLU A 62 4.67 -0.10 -13.68
N THR A 63 3.40 0.10 -13.31
CA THR A 63 2.59 1.24 -13.76
C THR A 63 2.26 2.21 -12.63
N ASP A 64 2.07 1.72 -11.41
CA ASP A 64 1.40 2.45 -10.34
C ASP A 64 2.39 3.00 -9.30
N LEU A 65 3.69 2.70 -9.43
CA LEU A 65 4.70 3.07 -8.44
C LEU A 65 4.77 4.59 -8.21
N GLU A 66 4.66 5.37 -9.28
CA GLU A 66 4.70 6.83 -9.18
C GLU A 66 3.49 7.38 -8.43
N ASP A 67 2.31 6.84 -8.70
CA ASP A 67 1.07 7.26 -8.03
C ASP A 67 1.05 6.80 -6.58
N LEU A 68 1.62 5.64 -6.26
CA LEU A 68 1.84 5.19 -4.89
C LEU A 68 2.78 6.14 -4.14
N VAL A 69 3.91 6.53 -4.74
CA VAL A 69 4.85 7.49 -4.14
C VAL A 69 4.21 8.86 -3.95
N LYS A 70 3.47 9.37 -4.95
CA LYS A 70 2.70 10.61 -4.83
C LYS A 70 1.64 10.51 -3.75
N PHE A 71 0.95 9.38 -3.67
CA PHE A 71 -0.02 9.12 -2.61
C PHE A 71 0.67 9.19 -1.24
N ILE A 72 1.82 8.57 -1.04
CA ILE A 72 2.51 8.62 0.26
C ILE A 72 3.04 10.03 0.58
N LYS A 73 3.49 10.78 -0.43
CA LYS A 73 4.00 12.16 -0.25
C LYS A 73 2.87 13.15 0.04
N ASN A 74 1.73 13.01 -0.62
CA ASN A 74 0.61 13.95 -0.57
C ASN A 74 -0.50 13.54 0.41
N ALA A 75 -0.61 12.25 0.73
CA ALA A 75 -1.60 11.77 1.67
C ALA A 75 -1.08 11.93 3.09
N ASP A 76 -1.73 12.84 3.77
CA ASP A 76 -2.09 12.73 5.16
C ASP A 76 -2.86 11.41 5.38
N LEU A 77 -2.15 10.30 5.61
CA LEU A 77 -2.78 9.00 5.87
C LEU A 77 -3.67 9.07 7.13
N LEU A 78 -3.42 10.04 8.01
CA LEU A 78 -4.22 10.34 9.20
C LEU A 78 -5.55 11.03 8.88
N VAL A 79 -5.58 12.08 8.03
CA VAL A 79 -6.83 12.85 7.78
C VAL A 79 -7.95 12.03 7.13
N ARG A 80 -7.63 11.12 6.21
CA ARG A 80 -8.66 10.26 5.59
C ARG A 80 -9.14 9.13 6.51
N MET A 81 -8.33 8.70 7.48
CA MET A 81 -8.69 7.61 8.39
C MET A 81 -9.40 8.10 9.65
N ALA A 82 -9.03 9.27 10.17
CA ALA A 82 -9.78 9.94 11.23
C ALA A 82 -11.21 10.27 10.77
N SER A 83 -11.39 10.70 9.52
CA SER A 83 -12.72 10.92 8.94
C SER A 83 -13.52 9.62 8.80
N ALA A 84 -12.89 8.52 8.37
CA ALA A 84 -13.56 7.23 8.21
C ALA A 84 -13.91 6.54 9.54
N GLN A 85 -13.19 6.83 10.63
CA GLN A 85 -13.56 6.39 11.99
C GLN A 85 -14.57 7.32 12.67
N SER A 86 -14.52 8.62 12.38
CA SER A 86 -15.50 9.60 12.89
C SER A 86 -16.92 9.35 12.38
N ASP A 87 -17.06 8.75 11.19
CA ASP A 87 -18.36 8.39 10.62
C ASP A 87 -18.92 7.06 11.18
N GLN A 88 -18.21 6.38 12.08
CA GLN A 88 -18.71 5.22 12.82
C GLN A 88 -18.82 5.50 14.33
N THR A 89 -20.02 5.94 14.71
CA THR A 89 -20.66 5.90 16.06
C THR A 89 -20.23 7.01 17.05
N PRO A 90 -21.16 7.67 17.81
CA PRO A 90 -22.40 7.07 18.35
C PRO A 90 -23.67 7.95 18.36
N LEU A 91 -24.83 7.39 17.99
CA LEU A 91 -26.12 7.89 18.47
C LEU A 91 -26.54 7.05 19.69
N ALA A 92 -26.22 7.58 20.87
CA ALA A 92 -26.84 7.16 22.11
C ALA A 92 -28.20 7.87 22.24
N SER A 93 -29.28 7.11 22.46
CA SER A 93 -30.52 7.65 23.03
C SER A 93 -31.24 6.60 23.90
N GLY A 94 -31.26 6.84 25.22
CA GLY A 94 -32.37 6.51 26.13
C GLY A 94 -32.56 5.06 26.63
N GLU A 95 -32.22 4.84 27.90
CA GLU A 95 -32.52 3.71 28.82
C GLU A 95 -34.02 3.39 29.06
N PRO A 96 -34.45 2.43 29.95
CA PRO A 96 -33.79 1.27 30.59
C PRO A 96 -34.59 -0.07 30.50
N SER A 97 -33.97 -1.26 30.62
CA SER A 97 -34.66 -2.48 31.11
C SER A 97 -33.73 -3.69 31.33
N VAL A 98 -33.59 -4.09 32.60
CA VAL A 98 -33.61 -5.47 33.19
C VAL A 98 -32.69 -6.59 32.63
N ASP A 99 -31.82 -7.08 33.53
CA ASP A 99 -31.19 -8.41 33.71
C ASP A 99 -31.35 -9.51 32.64
N THR A 100 -30.24 -10.18 32.26
CA THR A 100 -30.01 -11.65 32.39
C THR A 100 -28.60 -12.05 31.91
N HIS A 101 -27.89 -12.85 32.72
CA HIS A 101 -26.58 -13.51 32.57
C HIS A 101 -26.11 -13.99 31.16
N LEU A 102 -24.80 -13.88 30.88
CA LEU A 102 -23.95 -14.91 30.19
C LEU A 102 -22.44 -14.57 30.37
N PRO A 103 -21.48 -15.53 30.25
CA PRO A 103 -20.32 -15.63 31.11
C PRO A 103 -19.04 -15.04 30.50
N THR A 104 -18.25 -14.39 31.33
CA THR A 104 -16.88 -14.00 31.03
C THR A 104 -16.03 -15.26 30.85
N MET A 105 -15.63 -15.57 29.62
CA MET A 105 -14.65 -16.62 29.35
C MET A 105 -13.25 -16.18 29.86
N PRO A 106 -12.49 -17.06 30.54
CA PRO A 106 -11.18 -16.73 31.07
C PRO A 106 -10.14 -16.65 29.93
N LEU A 107 -9.21 -15.72 30.08
CA LEU A 107 -8.19 -15.33 29.08
C LEU A 107 -7.18 -16.43 28.73
N ASP A 108 -7.21 -17.57 29.43
CA ASP A 108 -6.19 -18.61 29.38
C ASP A 108 -6.25 -19.47 28.09
N ASP A 109 -7.37 -19.47 27.37
CA ASP A 109 -7.53 -20.26 26.14
C ASP A 109 -6.94 -19.59 24.88
N ILE A 110 -6.62 -18.30 24.92
CA ILE A 110 -5.98 -17.61 23.77
C ILE A 110 -4.52 -18.05 23.62
N SER A 111 -3.86 -18.42 24.72
CA SER A 111 -2.47 -18.86 24.70
C SER A 111 -2.26 -20.16 23.92
N SER A 112 -3.26 -21.06 23.90
CA SER A 112 -3.18 -22.32 23.15
C SER A 112 -3.34 -22.15 21.63
N LEU A 113 -3.88 -21.02 21.16
CA LEU A 113 -4.08 -20.79 19.71
C LEU A 113 -2.80 -20.31 19.01
N ILE A 114 -1.83 -19.77 19.77
CA ILE A 114 -0.60 -19.19 19.24
C ILE A 114 0.52 -20.23 19.09
N GLU A 115 0.47 -21.36 19.81
CA GLU A 115 1.47 -22.44 19.68
C GLU A 115 1.23 -23.39 18.48
N LEU A 116 0.19 -23.18 17.66
CA LEU A 116 -0.12 -24.02 16.50
C LEU A 116 0.19 -23.35 15.14
N LEU A 117 1.06 -22.34 15.11
CA LEU A 117 1.63 -21.73 13.90
C LEU A 117 3.15 -21.85 13.91
#